data_AF-A0A7V4W7E4-F1
#
_entry.id   AF-A0A7V4W7E4-F1
#
_cell.length_a   1.000
_cell.length_b   1.000
_cell.length_c   1.000
_cell.angle_alpha   90.00
_cell.angle_beta   90.00
_cell.angle_gamma   90.00
#
_symmetry.space_group_name_H-M   'P 1'
#
loop_
_entity.id
_entity.type
_entity.pdbx_description
1 polymer ?
#
loop_
_entity_poly.entity_id
_entity_poly.type
_entity_poly.pdbx_seq_one_letter_code
_entity_poly.pdbx_strand_id
1 'polypeptide(L)'
;MSSWKASLIGWLQKLAARARRWNQAPAGTAPAWTLAFLERIFSTYHFAPEAAAWLRREIAVEVLDPGSTRGGGYWLPAEKKVRLFTAQDEAAVHELAHAWWHYRRPGQAQDLIAAVIQAAAEPDRRYARVQGLAYGYVHGIPEQHWPGMLVDNNDWEMFAGLASGTMGDMRLMPPYLRRFYEGLFTMPEPP
;
A
#
# COMPACT_ATOMS: atom_id res chain seq x y z
N MET A 1 -20.88 -17.05 19.59
CA MET A 1 -20.55 -16.55 18.24
C MET A 1 -19.94 -15.13 18.33
N SER A 2 -18.76 -14.96 18.93
CA SER A 2 -18.26 -13.64 19.40
C SER A 2 -16.74 -13.42 19.25
N SER A 3 -16.08 -14.00 18.23
CA SER A 3 -14.60 -14.03 18.18
C SER A 3 -13.92 -13.23 17.05
N TRP A 4 -14.62 -12.85 15.97
CA TRP A 4 -13.96 -12.34 14.75
C TRP A 4 -14.12 -10.84 14.50
N LYS A 5 -15.25 -10.24 14.93
CA LYS A 5 -15.38 -8.76 15.03
C LYS A 5 -14.33 -8.16 15.98
N ALA A 6 -13.78 -8.95 16.91
CA ALA A 6 -12.71 -8.54 17.81
C ALA A 6 -11.30 -8.54 17.19
N SER A 7 -11.10 -9.13 15.99
CA SER A 7 -9.77 -9.29 15.39
C SER A 7 -9.37 -8.14 14.47
N LEU A 8 -10.21 -7.75 13.48
CA LEU A 8 -9.88 -6.67 12.52
C LEU A 8 -10.24 -5.27 13.03
N ILE A 9 -11.41 -5.10 13.68
CA ILE A 9 -11.75 -3.87 14.42
C ILE A 9 -10.84 -3.74 15.65
N GLY A 10 -10.45 -4.86 16.28
CA GLY A 10 -9.42 -4.86 17.32
C GLY A 10 -8.02 -4.51 16.78
N TRP A 11 -7.70 -4.85 15.52
CA TRP A 11 -6.47 -4.44 14.85
C TRP A 11 -6.50 -2.93 14.57
N LEU A 12 -7.50 -2.43 13.84
CA LEU A 12 -7.69 -1.01 13.49
C LEU A 12 -7.92 -0.07 14.71
N GLN A 13 -8.56 -0.52 15.79
CA GLN A 13 -8.73 0.28 17.01
C GLN A 13 -7.50 0.23 17.94
N LYS A 14 -6.77 -0.91 18.02
CA LYS A 14 -5.45 -0.96 18.69
C LYS A 14 -4.41 -0.14 17.92
N LEU A 15 -4.50 -0.08 16.59
CA LEU A 15 -3.75 0.79 15.69
C LEU A 15 -3.87 2.27 16.10
N ALA A 16 -5.11 2.78 16.17
CA ALA A 16 -5.40 4.18 16.47
C ALA A 16 -5.09 4.58 17.93
N ALA A 17 -5.29 3.68 18.90
CA ALA A 17 -4.99 3.93 20.31
C ALA A 17 -3.48 3.81 20.63
N ARG A 18 -2.72 3.00 19.88
CA ARG A 18 -1.28 2.80 20.05
C ARG A 18 -0.44 3.85 19.32
N ALA A 19 -0.96 4.41 18.21
CA ALA A 19 -0.40 5.60 17.57
C ALA A 19 -0.29 6.80 18.54
N ARG A 20 -1.27 7.00 19.44
CA ARG A 20 -1.26 8.09 20.43
C ARG A 20 -0.22 7.92 21.55
N ARG A 21 0.16 6.68 21.92
CA ARG A 21 1.17 6.43 22.96
C ARG A 21 2.62 6.48 22.46
N TRP A 22 2.85 6.51 21.15
CA TRP A 22 4.18 6.37 20.54
C TRP A 22 4.73 7.69 19.94
N ASN A 23 4.05 8.82 20.16
CA ASN A 23 4.42 10.16 19.69
C ASN A 23 5.66 10.80 20.37
N GLN A 24 6.64 10.02 20.84
CA GLN A 24 7.80 10.56 21.59
C GLN A 24 9.17 10.36 20.93
N ALA A 25 9.26 9.91 19.68
CA ALA A 25 10.52 9.97 18.94
C ALA A 25 10.70 11.38 18.36
N PRO A 26 11.76 12.13 18.73
CA PRO A 26 12.04 13.44 18.16
C PRO A 26 12.33 13.32 16.66
N ALA A 27 11.96 14.34 15.90
CA ALA A 27 12.27 14.47 14.49
C ALA A 27 13.79 14.64 14.27
N GLY A 28 14.53 13.54 14.36
CA GLY A 28 15.90 13.44 13.89
C GLY A 28 15.94 13.15 12.40
N THR A 29 17.02 13.52 11.74
CA THR A 29 17.35 13.03 10.39
C THR A 29 17.28 11.50 10.36
N ALA A 30 16.62 10.93 9.37
CA ALA A 30 16.51 9.48 9.21
C ALA A 30 17.91 8.83 9.20
N PRO A 31 18.09 7.66 9.83
CA PRO A 31 19.36 6.93 9.79
C PRO A 31 19.81 6.69 8.34
N ALA A 32 21.13 6.74 8.09
CA ALA A 32 21.68 6.56 6.74
C ALA A 32 21.24 5.24 6.08
N TRP A 33 21.10 4.17 6.88
CA TRP A 33 20.63 2.88 6.38
C TRP A 33 19.16 2.93 5.93
N THR A 34 18.31 3.75 6.55
CA THR A 34 16.90 3.93 6.15
C THR A 34 16.82 4.62 4.79
N LEU A 35 17.69 5.61 4.55
CA LEU A 35 17.80 6.24 3.23
C LEU A 35 18.25 5.22 2.18
N ALA A 36 19.30 4.44 2.45
CA ALA A 36 19.76 3.38 1.55
C ALA A 36 18.68 2.32 1.27
N PHE A 37 17.90 1.96 2.29
CA PHE A 37 16.74 1.08 2.14
C PHE A 37 15.72 1.67 1.16
N LEU A 38 15.33 2.94 1.33
CA LEU A 38 14.39 3.60 0.42
C LEU A 38 14.91 3.73 -1.00
N GLU A 39 16.19 4.07 -1.18
CA GLU A 39 16.80 4.12 -2.51
C GLU A 39 16.71 2.76 -3.23
N ARG A 40 16.93 1.67 -2.49
CA ARG A 40 16.74 0.32 -3.01
C ARG A 40 15.27 0.05 -3.37
N ILE A 41 14.31 0.45 -2.52
CA ILE A 41 12.88 0.31 -2.82
C ILE A 41 12.51 1.04 -4.11
N PHE A 42 12.89 2.31 -4.25
CA PHE A 42 12.55 3.13 -5.42
C PHE A 42 13.15 2.57 -6.71
N SER A 43 14.41 2.13 -6.67
CA SER A 43 15.09 1.57 -7.84
C SER A 43 14.61 0.17 -8.22
N THR A 44 14.27 -0.67 -7.22
CA THR A 44 13.88 -2.07 -7.47
C THR A 44 12.44 -2.18 -7.98
N TYR A 45 11.52 -1.36 -7.44
CA TYR A 45 10.08 -1.52 -7.65
C TYR A 45 9.49 -0.48 -8.58
N HIS A 46 10.28 -0.06 -9.56
CA HIS A 46 9.84 0.76 -10.69
C HIS A 46 9.11 2.05 -10.29
N PHE A 47 9.46 2.67 -9.17
CA PHE A 47 8.92 4.00 -8.86
C PHE A 47 9.38 4.97 -9.94
N ALA A 48 8.46 5.79 -10.44
CA ALA A 48 8.82 6.84 -11.37
C ALA A 48 9.81 7.80 -10.71
N PRO A 49 10.84 8.30 -11.44
CA PRO A 49 11.84 9.20 -10.86
C PRO A 49 11.21 10.41 -10.16
N GLU A 50 10.16 10.99 -10.74
CA GLU A 50 9.42 12.13 -10.20
C GLU A 50 8.63 11.76 -8.93
N ALA A 51 8.01 10.58 -8.89
CA ALA A 51 7.34 10.08 -7.68
C ALA A 51 8.34 9.82 -6.56
N ALA A 52 9.45 9.15 -6.85
CA ALA A 52 10.48 8.90 -5.87
C ALA A 52 11.07 10.23 -5.34
N ALA A 53 11.30 11.23 -6.21
CA ALA A 53 11.78 12.54 -5.79
C ALA A 53 10.76 13.28 -4.91
N TRP A 54 9.47 13.21 -5.26
CA TRP A 54 8.40 13.78 -4.44
C TRP A 54 8.29 13.08 -3.08
N LEU A 55 8.30 11.74 -3.04
CA LEU A 55 8.23 10.95 -1.81
C LEU A 55 9.38 11.28 -0.88
N ARG A 56 10.62 11.34 -1.37
CA ARG A 56 11.81 11.73 -0.57
C ARG A 56 11.67 13.10 0.07
N ARG A 57 11.11 14.06 -0.67
CA ARG A 57 11.02 15.45 -0.22
C ARG A 57 9.87 15.67 0.75
N GLU A 58 8.71 15.08 0.46
CA GLU A 58 7.47 15.39 1.16
C GLU A 58 7.17 14.42 2.30
N ILE A 59 7.68 13.19 2.23
CA ILE A 59 7.27 12.10 3.12
C ILE A 59 8.44 11.66 4.01
N ALA A 60 8.29 11.84 5.31
CA ALA A 60 9.20 11.27 6.29
C ALA A 60 8.98 9.75 6.38
N VAL A 61 10.05 8.97 6.51
CA VAL A 61 9.93 7.52 6.72
C VAL A 61 10.66 7.12 8.00
N GLU A 62 9.97 6.35 8.82
CA GLU A 62 10.46 5.77 10.07
C GLU A 62 10.32 4.25 10.00
N VAL A 63 11.38 3.51 10.29
CA VAL A 63 11.33 2.04 10.44
C VAL A 63 11.61 1.72 11.90
N LEU A 64 10.66 1.07 12.56
CA LEU A 64 10.69 0.87 14.01
C LEU A 64 11.68 -0.22 14.45
N ASP A 65 11.63 -1.39 13.81
CA ASP A 65 12.52 -2.50 14.08
C ASP A 65 12.94 -3.18 12.76
N PRO A 66 14.11 -2.84 12.20
CA PRO A 66 14.55 -3.32 10.89
C PRO A 66 14.74 -4.84 10.82
N GLY A 67 14.97 -5.50 11.97
CA GLY A 67 15.17 -6.94 12.07
C GLY A 67 13.89 -7.73 12.32
N SER A 68 12.75 -7.06 12.51
CA SER A 68 11.49 -7.72 12.81
C SER A 68 10.96 -8.51 11.60
N THR A 69 10.33 -9.65 11.86
CA THR A 69 9.57 -10.39 10.84
C THR A 69 8.13 -9.92 10.72
N ARG A 70 7.72 -8.93 11.53
CA ARG A 70 6.36 -8.38 11.49
C ARG A 70 6.25 -7.34 10.37
N GLY A 71 5.62 -7.73 9.27
CA GLY A 71 5.28 -6.85 8.16
C GLY A 71 4.23 -5.79 8.47
N GLY A 72 4.15 -4.81 7.58
CA GLY A 72 3.17 -3.72 7.57
C GLY A 72 3.71 -2.39 8.13
N GLY A 73 2.83 -1.39 8.13
CA GLY A 73 3.13 -0.07 8.64
C GLY A 73 1.88 0.79 8.74
N TYR A 74 2.08 2.10 8.76
CA TYR A 74 1.03 3.11 8.66
C TYR A 74 1.50 4.30 7.83
N TRP A 75 0.60 4.81 7.00
CA TRP A 75 0.62 6.19 6.54
C TRP A 75 -0.06 7.12 7.56
N LEU A 76 0.67 8.13 8.03
CA LEU A 76 0.25 9.14 9.01
C LEU A 76 0.12 10.51 8.31
N PRO A 77 -1.05 10.85 7.74
CA PRO A 77 -1.18 12.02 6.87
C PRO A 77 -0.93 13.34 7.57
N ALA A 78 -1.34 13.47 8.84
CA ALA A 78 -1.14 14.69 9.63
C ALA A 78 0.35 15.00 9.86
N GLU A 79 1.21 13.98 9.87
CA GLU A 79 2.66 14.11 10.07
C GLU A 79 3.44 14.04 8.76
N LYS A 80 2.75 13.83 7.63
CA LYS A 80 3.35 13.41 6.35
C LYS A 80 4.39 12.29 6.53
N LYS A 81 4.04 11.25 7.29
CA LYS A 81 4.99 10.21 7.69
C LYS A 81 4.51 8.81 7.35
N VAL A 82 5.37 8.01 6.73
CA VAL A 82 5.24 6.56 6.65
C VAL A 82 6.00 5.95 7.83
N ARG A 83 5.34 5.10 8.60
CA ARG A 83 5.96 4.35 9.69
C ARG A 83 5.85 2.86 9.40
N LEU A 84 6.98 2.21 9.19
CA LEU A 84 7.09 0.78 8.94
C LEU A 84 7.43 0.04 10.23
N PHE A 85 6.83 -1.13 10.47
CA PHE A 85 7.25 -1.98 11.59
C PHE A 85 8.62 -2.61 11.35
N THR A 86 8.94 -2.89 10.09
CA THR A 86 10.18 -3.55 9.66
C THR A 86 10.64 -3.04 8.29
N ALA A 87 11.87 -3.38 7.90
CA ALA A 87 12.44 -3.10 6.59
C ALA A 87 11.98 -4.12 5.53
N GLN A 88 10.67 -4.43 5.48
CA GLN A 88 10.08 -5.32 4.47
C GLN A 88 9.66 -4.51 3.24
N ASP A 89 10.08 -4.99 2.08
CA ASP A 89 9.87 -4.32 0.80
C ASP A 89 8.40 -4.13 0.46
N GLU A 90 7.60 -5.19 0.61
CA GLU A 90 6.15 -5.14 0.37
C GLU A 90 5.46 -4.08 1.24
N ALA A 91 5.82 -4.00 2.52
CA ALA A 91 5.27 -3.00 3.43
C ALA A 91 5.69 -1.58 3.03
N ALA A 92 6.95 -1.39 2.62
CA ALA A 92 7.41 -0.09 2.14
C ALA A 92 6.64 0.35 0.88
N VAL A 93 6.48 -0.53 -0.12
CA VAL A 93 5.70 -0.22 -1.33
C VAL A 93 4.25 0.12 -0.97
N HIS A 94 3.64 -0.66 -0.08
CA HIS A 94 2.26 -0.46 0.37
C HIS A 94 2.05 0.93 1.02
N GLU A 95 2.84 1.25 2.04
CA GLU A 95 2.66 2.51 2.78
C GLU A 95 3.06 3.74 1.96
N LEU A 96 4.07 3.63 1.09
CA LEU A 96 4.43 4.71 0.16
C LEU A 96 3.32 4.93 -0.88
N ALA A 97 2.64 3.87 -1.32
CA ALA A 97 1.47 3.98 -2.19
C ALA A 97 0.30 4.69 -1.49
N HIS A 98 0.05 4.45 -0.20
CA HIS A 98 -0.90 5.24 0.57
C HIS A 98 -0.54 6.72 0.60
N ALA A 99 0.73 7.04 0.89
CA ALA A 99 1.18 8.43 0.91
C ALA A 99 0.98 9.13 -0.44
N TRP A 100 1.26 8.45 -1.55
CA TRP A 100 1.01 8.95 -2.90
C TRP A 100 -0.48 9.16 -3.18
N TRP A 101 -1.29 8.14 -2.87
CA TRP A 101 -2.73 8.13 -3.15
C TRP A 101 -3.46 9.22 -2.38
N HIS A 102 -3.05 9.50 -1.13
CA HIS A 102 -3.64 10.55 -0.31
C HIS A 102 -3.92 11.85 -1.06
N TYR A 103 -2.94 12.31 -1.83
CA TYR A 103 -2.98 13.60 -2.51
C TYR A 103 -3.63 13.55 -3.90
N ARG A 104 -3.85 12.36 -4.46
CA ARG A 104 -4.36 12.15 -5.82
C ARG A 104 -5.76 11.52 -5.86
N ARG A 105 -6.18 10.91 -4.76
CA ARG A 105 -7.47 10.28 -4.56
C ARG A 105 -8.70 11.17 -4.82
N PRO A 106 -8.72 12.48 -4.48
CA PRO A 106 -9.94 13.29 -4.63
C PRO A 106 -10.51 13.20 -6.05
N GLY A 107 -11.79 12.82 -6.15
CA GLY A 107 -12.47 12.64 -7.44
C GLY A 107 -12.27 11.29 -8.15
N GLN A 108 -11.39 10.41 -7.64
CA GLN A 108 -11.03 9.15 -8.31
C GLN A 108 -11.38 7.88 -7.53
N ALA A 109 -11.79 8.00 -6.27
CA ALA A 109 -11.96 6.85 -5.37
C ALA A 109 -12.99 5.82 -5.88
N GLN A 110 -14.15 6.28 -6.36
CA GLN A 110 -15.21 5.40 -6.87
C GLN A 110 -14.81 4.74 -8.20
N ASP A 111 -14.13 5.48 -9.06
CA ASP A 111 -13.57 4.97 -10.31
C ASP A 111 -12.54 3.87 -10.07
N LEU A 112 -11.69 4.02 -9.05
CA LEU A 112 -10.75 2.97 -8.64
C LEU A 112 -11.50 1.73 -8.17
N ILE A 113 -12.50 1.88 -7.29
CA ILE A 113 -13.30 0.73 -6.81
C ILE A 113 -13.97 0.02 -8.00
N ALA A 114 -14.56 0.76 -8.93
CA ALA A 114 -15.18 0.18 -10.13
C ALA A 114 -14.16 -0.60 -10.98
N ALA A 115 -12.95 -0.07 -11.16
CA ALA A 115 -11.87 -0.76 -11.86
C ALA A 115 -11.40 -2.02 -11.11
N VAL A 116 -11.35 -2.00 -9.77
CA VAL A 116 -11.02 -3.18 -8.96
C VAL A 116 -12.11 -4.26 -9.11
N ILE A 117 -13.39 -3.88 -9.09
CA ILE A 117 -14.51 -4.79 -9.35
C ILE A 117 -14.37 -5.44 -10.73
N GLN A 118 -14.05 -4.63 -11.75
CA GLN A 118 -13.81 -5.16 -13.10
C GLN A 118 -12.60 -6.12 -13.12
N ALA A 119 -11.50 -5.77 -12.44
CA ALA A 119 -10.30 -6.61 -12.35
C ALA A 119 -10.54 -7.95 -11.65
N ALA A 120 -11.46 -8.04 -10.69
CA ALA A 120 -11.82 -9.31 -10.05
C ALA A 120 -12.38 -10.34 -11.04
N ALA A 121 -12.95 -9.89 -12.16
CA ALA A 121 -13.49 -10.72 -13.24
C ALA A 121 -12.63 -10.72 -14.51
N GLU A 122 -11.37 -10.24 -14.45
CA GLU A 122 -10.49 -10.10 -15.62
C GLU A 122 -10.16 -11.48 -16.24
N PRO A 123 -10.56 -11.76 -17.50
CA PRO A 123 -10.32 -13.05 -18.14
C PRO A 123 -8.89 -13.23 -18.67
N ASP A 124 -8.15 -12.15 -18.91
CA ASP A 124 -6.82 -12.25 -19.49
C ASP A 124 -5.80 -12.79 -18.48
N ARG A 125 -5.21 -13.94 -18.82
CA ARG A 125 -4.24 -14.64 -17.96
C ARG A 125 -2.98 -13.83 -17.68
N ARG A 126 -2.64 -12.84 -18.50
CA ARG A 126 -1.53 -11.91 -18.23
C ARG A 126 -1.74 -11.14 -16.93
N TYR A 127 -3.00 -10.96 -16.53
CA TYR A 127 -3.41 -10.21 -15.35
C TYR A 127 -3.88 -11.12 -14.20
N ALA A 128 -3.60 -12.43 -14.26
CA ALA A 128 -4.05 -13.39 -13.25
C ALA A 128 -3.64 -13.01 -11.81
N ARG A 129 -2.46 -12.39 -11.64
CA ARG A 129 -1.99 -11.92 -10.32
C ARG A 129 -2.89 -10.82 -9.76
N VAL A 130 -3.16 -9.78 -10.55
CA VAL A 130 -4.00 -8.65 -10.10
C VAL A 130 -5.46 -9.08 -9.97
N GLN A 131 -5.92 -9.99 -10.83
CA GLN A 131 -7.25 -10.58 -10.75
C GLN A 131 -7.44 -11.32 -9.43
N GLY A 132 -6.49 -12.17 -9.01
CA GLY A 132 -6.59 -12.91 -7.75
C GLY A 132 -6.64 -12.00 -6.53
N LEU A 133 -5.85 -10.91 -6.53
CA LEU A 133 -5.88 -9.89 -5.48
C LEU A 133 -7.24 -9.18 -5.45
N ALA A 134 -7.68 -8.66 -6.59
CA ALA A 134 -8.95 -7.95 -6.73
C ALA A 134 -10.14 -8.83 -6.35
N TYR A 135 -10.12 -10.12 -6.72
CA TYR A 135 -11.14 -11.08 -6.34
C TYR A 135 -11.26 -11.19 -4.81
N GLY A 136 -10.14 -11.36 -4.10
CA GLY A 136 -10.13 -11.35 -2.64
C GLY A 136 -10.63 -10.03 -2.05
N TYR A 137 -10.38 -8.90 -2.69
CA TYR A 137 -10.83 -7.59 -2.21
C TYR A 137 -12.34 -7.40 -2.39
N VAL A 138 -12.91 -7.95 -3.45
CA VAL A 138 -14.34 -7.81 -3.79
C VAL A 138 -15.19 -8.84 -3.05
N HIS A 139 -14.74 -10.09 -3.00
CA HIS A 139 -15.54 -11.21 -2.48
C HIS A 139 -15.11 -11.67 -1.08
N GLY A 140 -13.98 -11.16 -0.59
CA GLY A 140 -13.38 -11.65 0.64
C GLY A 140 -12.70 -13.01 0.46
N ILE A 141 -12.21 -13.54 1.59
CA ILE A 141 -11.62 -14.88 1.68
C ILE A 141 -12.33 -15.58 2.86
N PRO A 142 -13.37 -16.38 2.60
CA PRO A 142 -14.18 -17.02 3.63
C PRO A 142 -13.36 -17.84 4.63
N GLU A 143 -12.35 -18.57 4.15
CA GLU A 143 -11.46 -19.42 4.94
C GLU A 143 -10.63 -18.62 5.94
N GLN A 144 -10.43 -17.32 5.68
CA GLN A 144 -9.73 -16.38 6.55
C GLN A 144 -10.69 -15.51 7.38
N HIS A 145 -12.00 -15.76 7.29
CA HIS A 145 -13.05 -14.93 7.88
C HIS A 145 -12.92 -13.44 7.52
N TRP A 146 -12.44 -13.16 6.31
CA TRP A 146 -12.23 -11.80 5.83
C TRP A 146 -13.31 -11.45 4.80
N PRO A 147 -14.16 -10.43 5.04
CA PRO A 147 -15.27 -10.08 4.15
C PRO A 147 -14.83 -9.32 2.88
N GLY A 148 -13.53 -9.05 2.73
CA GLY A 148 -13.00 -8.22 1.65
C GLY A 148 -12.96 -6.74 2.02
N MET A 149 -12.58 -5.91 1.05
CA MET A 149 -12.43 -4.46 1.17
C MET A 149 -13.62 -3.69 0.59
N LEU A 150 -14.41 -4.33 -0.30
CA LEU A 150 -15.56 -3.68 -0.93
C LEU A 150 -16.69 -3.37 0.06
N VAL A 151 -16.84 -4.19 1.11
CA VAL A 151 -17.85 -3.97 2.17
C VAL A 151 -17.75 -2.61 2.84
N ASP A 152 -16.54 -2.04 2.94
CA ASP A 152 -16.28 -0.74 3.55
C ASP A 152 -15.96 0.34 2.51
N ASN A 153 -16.08 0.04 1.21
CA ASN A 153 -15.62 0.90 0.09
C ASN A 153 -14.17 1.38 0.29
N ASN A 154 -13.29 0.48 0.74
CA ASN A 154 -11.94 0.83 1.17
C ASN A 154 -10.98 0.95 -0.02
N ASP A 155 -11.15 2.00 -0.81
CA ASP A 155 -10.30 2.29 -1.98
C ASP A 155 -8.83 2.51 -1.59
N TRP A 156 -8.59 2.98 -0.37
CA TRP A 156 -7.26 3.20 0.19
C TRP A 156 -6.43 1.92 0.22
N GLU A 157 -6.97 0.88 0.85
CA GLU A 157 -6.34 -0.43 0.95
C GLU A 157 -6.33 -1.16 -0.39
N MET A 158 -7.35 -0.96 -1.22
CA MET A 158 -7.34 -1.51 -2.58
C MET A 158 -6.18 -0.92 -3.41
N PHE A 159 -5.98 0.41 -3.37
CA PHE A 159 -4.90 1.06 -4.10
C PHE A 159 -3.52 0.54 -3.65
N ALA A 160 -3.26 0.59 -2.34
CA ALA A 160 -1.97 0.20 -1.80
C ALA A 160 -1.73 -1.31 -1.88
N GLY A 161 -2.77 -2.12 -1.68
CA GLY A 161 -2.72 -3.57 -1.77
C GLY A 161 -2.41 -4.08 -3.17
N LEU A 162 -2.96 -3.45 -4.22
CA LEU A 162 -2.59 -3.79 -5.60
C LEU A 162 -1.17 -3.31 -5.93
N ALA A 163 -0.74 -2.15 -5.44
CA ALA A 163 0.63 -1.66 -5.62
C ALA A 163 1.67 -2.63 -5.03
N SER A 164 1.49 -3.02 -3.76
CA SER A 164 2.40 -3.94 -3.08
C SER A 164 2.23 -5.37 -3.58
N GLY A 165 1.01 -5.82 -3.86
CA GLY A 165 0.74 -7.17 -4.36
C GLY A 165 1.31 -7.45 -5.76
N THR A 166 1.59 -6.40 -6.53
CA THR A 166 2.30 -6.44 -7.83
C THR A 166 3.75 -5.93 -7.74
N MET A 167 4.20 -5.50 -6.56
CA MET A 167 5.51 -4.86 -6.32
C MET A 167 5.82 -3.74 -7.33
N GLY A 168 4.80 -2.96 -7.72
CA GLY A 168 4.92 -1.88 -8.70
C GLY A 168 4.99 -2.31 -10.18
N ASP A 169 4.91 -3.61 -10.50
CA ASP A 169 4.97 -4.08 -11.90
C ASP A 169 3.66 -3.78 -12.65
N MET A 170 3.68 -2.69 -13.43
CA MET A 170 2.53 -2.23 -14.21
C MET A 170 2.14 -3.17 -15.36
N ARG A 171 2.97 -4.14 -15.74
CA ARG A 171 2.63 -5.16 -16.76
C ARG A 171 1.58 -6.14 -16.22
N LEU A 172 1.51 -6.31 -14.90
CA LEU A 172 0.54 -7.17 -14.23
C LEU A 172 -0.85 -6.52 -14.10
N MET A 173 -0.99 -5.24 -14.45
CA MET A 173 -2.25 -4.51 -14.37
C MET A 173 -2.86 -4.25 -15.76
N PRO A 174 -4.17 -4.46 -15.93
CA PRO A 174 -4.86 -4.09 -17.15
C PRO A 174 -4.91 -2.56 -17.32
N PRO A 175 -4.97 -2.03 -18.56
CA PRO A 175 -4.88 -0.59 -18.82
C PRO A 175 -5.88 0.27 -18.04
N TYR A 176 -7.12 -0.20 -17.85
CA TYR A 176 -8.17 0.54 -17.15
C TYR A 176 -7.90 0.71 -15.64
N LEU A 177 -7.09 -0.17 -15.06
CA LEU A 177 -6.65 -0.11 -13.66
C LEU A 177 -5.29 0.56 -13.52
N ARG A 178 -4.39 0.34 -14.49
CA ARG A 178 -3.05 0.93 -14.53
C ARG A 178 -3.08 2.47 -14.45
N ARG A 179 -4.09 3.10 -15.05
CA ARG A 179 -4.22 4.57 -15.08
C ARG A 179 -4.14 5.24 -13.70
N PHE A 180 -4.60 4.57 -12.64
CA PHE A 180 -4.56 5.14 -11.27
C PHE A 180 -3.14 5.21 -10.70
N TYR A 181 -2.22 4.44 -11.26
CA TYR A 181 -0.81 4.38 -10.86
C TYR A 181 0.10 5.24 -11.75
N GLU A 182 -0.47 5.94 -12.72
CA GLU A 182 0.28 6.87 -13.58
C GLU A 182 1.03 7.89 -12.73
N GLY A 183 2.31 8.05 -13.05
CA GLY A 183 3.22 8.92 -12.31
C GLY A 183 3.75 8.33 -11.01
N LEU A 184 3.15 7.28 -10.42
CA LEU A 184 3.72 6.57 -9.26
C LEU A 184 4.78 5.58 -9.70
N PHE A 185 4.43 4.73 -10.67
CA PHE A 185 5.30 3.70 -11.21
C PHE A 185 5.55 3.91 -12.70
N THR A 186 6.70 3.46 -13.19
CA THR A 186 7.01 3.36 -14.61
C THR A 186 6.70 1.96 -15.13
N MET A 187 6.52 1.85 -16.45
CA MET A 187 6.47 0.53 -17.08
C MET A 187 7.86 -0.11 -16.98
N PRO A 188 8.00 -1.33 -16.43
CA PRO A 188 9.27 -2.05 -16.48
C PRO A 188 9.71 -2.25 -17.92
N GLU A 189 11.02 -2.13 -18.18
CA GLU A 189 11.57 -2.47 -19.48
C GLU A 189 11.30 -3.96 -19.80
N PRO A 190 11.14 -4.32 -21.09
CA PRO A 190 11.13 -5.72 -21.49
C PRO A 190 12.47 -6.37 -21.06
N PRO A 191 12.44 -7.65 -20.63
CA PRO A 191 13.67 -8.38 -20.36
C PRO A 191 14.54 -8.57 -21.62
#